data_AF-A0A0N4WIY3-F1
#
_entry.id   AF-A0A0N4WIY3-F1
#
_cell.length_a   1.000
_cell.length_b   1.000
_cell.length_c   1.000
_cell.angle_alpha   90.00
_cell.angle_beta   90.00
_cell.angle_gamma   90.00
#
_symmetry.space_group_name_H-M   'P 1'
#
loop_
_entity.id
_entity.type
_entity.pdbx_description
1 polymer ?
#
loop_
_entity_poly.entity_id
_entity_poly.type
_entity_poly.pdbx_seq_one_letter_code
_entity_poly.pdbx_strand_id
1 'polypeptide(L)'
;MQFEDVFGLDDILQPSCHYQVTRDRCVVTGREDAKYLYETALADSGRVRFDLNKGFDTFEEKEGDERLDVLLDWIATQAPRGGPLKKKYFALFRKESMTQRDKMMSYWGFKFEQYMTVTEKAGVPNVGEPVTCREEFAMVVKSTLAATSGRPLRLVYSGEVDAINKDGDPVELKTQRHALEGTFWKQKSMKWWLQSFLLGIRDIIVGYRDDDGIVKKVGFAHTDELPKRGEWSGNVCMNLLSNVLTSLRDLLEVDGEACLVRYEQNRDEITIHSVPLPDIDFFTYAFRVHFNLE
;
A
#
# COMPACT_ATOMS: atom_id res chain seq x y z
N MET A 1 -4.89 -28.63 -11.36
CA MET A 1 -3.47 -28.34 -11.08
C MET A 1 -3.48 -27.37 -9.92
N GLN A 2 -3.24 -27.92 -8.73
CA GLN A 2 -3.40 -27.27 -7.43
C GLN A 2 -2.46 -26.08 -7.29
N PHE A 3 -2.95 -25.01 -6.68
CA PHE A 3 -2.19 -23.83 -6.23
C PHE A 3 -1.25 -24.16 -5.03
N GLU A 4 -0.87 -25.42 -4.83
CA GLU A 4 -0.21 -25.88 -3.60
C GLU A 4 1.33 -25.88 -3.66
N ASP A 5 1.94 -25.77 -4.85
CA ASP A 5 3.40 -25.96 -4.98
C ASP A 5 4.22 -24.68 -5.22
N VAL A 6 3.61 -23.50 -5.09
CA VAL A 6 4.34 -22.23 -5.15
C VAL A 6 3.90 -21.40 -3.95
N PHE A 7 4.57 -21.65 -2.83
CA PHE A 7 4.48 -20.96 -1.55
C PHE A 7 3.29 -21.35 -0.66
N GLY A 8 3.58 -22.06 0.44
CA GLY A 8 2.69 -22.11 1.58
C GLY A 8 2.34 -20.68 1.98
N LEU A 9 1.06 -20.32 1.85
CA LEU A 9 0.52 -18.97 2.08
C LEU A 9 0.82 -18.45 3.50
N ASP A 10 1.15 -19.35 4.42
CA ASP A 10 1.41 -19.06 5.83
C ASP A 10 2.89 -18.81 6.17
N ASP A 11 3.84 -19.14 5.29
CA ASP A 11 5.29 -19.07 5.60
C ASP A 11 5.98 -17.79 5.12
N ILE A 12 5.27 -16.93 4.38
CA ILE A 12 5.82 -15.70 3.82
C ILE A 12 5.82 -14.55 4.83
N LEU A 13 4.95 -14.56 5.85
CA LEU A 13 4.69 -13.39 6.69
C LEU A 13 5.06 -13.65 8.16
N GLN A 14 6.17 -13.06 8.61
CA GLN A 14 6.60 -13.05 10.02
C GLN A 14 5.99 -11.86 10.78
N PRO A 15 6.04 -11.79 12.14
CA PRO A 15 5.22 -10.88 12.95
C PRO A 15 5.21 -9.46 12.40
N SER A 16 4.01 -8.99 12.01
CA SER A 16 3.80 -7.64 11.52
C SER A 16 4.04 -6.65 12.65
N CYS A 17 4.92 -5.67 12.39
CA CYS A 17 5.03 -4.50 13.24
C CYS A 17 4.12 -3.41 12.67
N HIS A 18 3.62 -2.55 13.54
CA HIS A 18 2.71 -1.48 13.16
C HIS A 18 3.31 -0.15 13.57
N TYR A 19 3.10 0.87 12.75
CA TYR A 19 3.41 2.25 13.09
C TYR A 19 2.32 3.18 12.59
N GLN A 20 2.31 4.36 13.18
CA GLN A 20 1.45 5.46 12.82
C GLN A 20 2.31 6.62 12.39
N VAL A 21 1.73 7.44 11.52
CA VAL A 21 2.26 8.74 11.18
C VAL A 21 1.28 9.77 11.70
N THR A 22 1.74 10.62 12.62
CA THR A 22 0.91 11.70 13.16
C THR A 22 0.68 12.78 12.12
N ARG A 23 -0.24 13.70 12.40
CA ARG A 23 -0.48 14.89 11.57
C ARG A 23 0.77 15.72 11.30
N ASP A 24 1.66 15.82 12.29
CA ASP A 24 2.99 16.46 12.18
C ASP A 24 4.07 15.57 11.55
N ARG A 25 3.66 14.48 10.89
CA ARG A 25 4.51 13.51 10.19
C ARG A 25 5.56 12.82 11.06
N CYS A 26 5.29 12.64 12.35
CA CYS A 26 6.15 11.89 13.27
C CYS A 26 5.74 10.42 13.31
N VAL A 27 6.71 9.51 13.34
CA VAL A 27 6.48 8.07 13.46
C VAL A 27 6.26 7.69 14.93
N VAL A 28 5.13 7.03 15.20
CA VAL A 28 4.79 6.46 16.52
C VAL A 28 4.59 4.96 16.38
N THR A 29 5.23 4.16 17.23
CA THR A 29 5.10 2.70 17.19
C THR A 29 3.82 2.25 17.90
N GLY A 30 3.08 1.32 17.31
CA GLY A 30 1.88 0.75 17.93
C GLY A 30 0.64 0.87 17.05
N ARG A 31 -0.53 0.66 17.67
CA ARG A 31 -1.84 0.58 17.00
C ARG A 31 -2.93 1.45 17.64
N GLU A 32 -2.53 2.35 18.52
CA GLU A 32 -3.42 3.26 19.26
C GLU A 32 -4.37 4.05 18.35
N ASP A 33 -3.89 4.62 17.25
CA ASP A 33 -4.71 5.38 16.28
C ASP A 33 -5.18 4.54 15.08
N ALA A 34 -5.11 3.21 15.18
CA ALA A 34 -5.67 2.34 14.14
C ALA A 34 -7.19 2.51 14.07
N LYS A 35 -7.69 2.80 12.87
CA LYS A 35 -9.12 2.89 12.60
C LYS A 35 -9.76 1.50 12.58
N TYR A 36 -10.98 1.37 13.07
CA TYR A 36 -11.77 0.14 13.02
C TYR A 36 -12.85 0.22 11.95
N LEU A 37 -13.11 -0.90 11.29
CA LEU A 37 -14.16 -1.02 10.28
C LEU A 37 -15.54 -0.83 10.91
N TYR A 38 -16.35 0.07 10.36
CA TYR A 38 -17.74 0.28 10.74
C TYR A 38 -18.65 -0.79 10.10
N GLU A 39 -18.70 -1.98 10.72
CA GLU A 39 -19.42 -3.14 10.18
C GLU A 39 -20.94 -2.95 10.07
N THR A 40 -21.54 -1.99 10.78
CA THR A 40 -22.98 -1.70 10.63
C THR A 40 -23.34 -1.28 9.20
N ALA A 41 -22.43 -0.64 8.47
CA ALA A 41 -22.64 -0.30 7.05
C ALA A 41 -22.72 -1.53 6.13
N LEU A 42 -22.28 -2.71 6.61
CA LEU A 42 -22.36 -3.98 5.89
C LEU A 42 -23.66 -4.75 6.18
N ALA A 43 -24.45 -4.31 7.17
CA ALA A 43 -25.77 -4.84 7.46
C ALA A 43 -26.79 -4.49 6.34
N ASP A 44 -27.99 -5.07 6.39
CA ASP A 44 -29.06 -4.86 5.39
C ASP A 44 -28.57 -5.01 3.93
N SER A 45 -27.84 -6.10 3.65
CA SER A 45 -27.23 -6.36 2.34
C SER A 45 -26.28 -5.26 1.84
N GLY A 46 -25.73 -4.47 2.77
CA GLY A 46 -24.82 -3.36 2.51
C GLY A 46 -25.50 -2.12 1.92
N ARG A 47 -26.83 -1.96 2.04
CA ARG A 47 -27.53 -0.82 1.46
C ARG A 47 -27.21 0.46 2.23
N VAL A 48 -26.65 1.46 1.55
CA VAL A 48 -26.23 2.73 2.15
C VAL A 48 -26.58 3.92 1.27
N ARG A 49 -26.37 5.14 1.78
CA ARG A 49 -26.40 6.38 0.99
C ARG A 49 -25.30 7.32 1.46
N PHE A 50 -24.08 7.08 1.01
CA PHE A 50 -22.93 7.95 1.32
C PHE A 50 -22.71 8.95 0.19
N ASP A 51 -22.46 10.21 0.55
CA ASP A 51 -22.19 11.28 -0.40
C ASP A 51 -20.71 11.62 -0.32
N LEU A 52 -19.94 11.13 -1.31
CA LEU A 52 -18.50 11.25 -1.33
C LEU A 52 -18.03 12.68 -1.64
N ASN A 53 -18.92 13.60 -2.01
CA ASN A 53 -18.53 14.99 -2.33
C ASN A 53 -18.47 15.90 -1.08
N LYS A 54 -19.07 15.47 0.04
CA LYS A 54 -19.18 16.29 1.24
C LYS A 54 -17.80 16.58 1.86
N GLY A 55 -17.46 17.86 1.98
CA GLY A 55 -16.22 18.33 2.62
C GLY A 55 -14.99 18.42 1.70
N PHE A 56 -15.19 18.29 0.38
CA PHE A 56 -14.09 18.38 -0.60
C PHE A 56 -13.35 19.73 -0.56
N ASP A 57 -14.09 20.81 -0.31
CA ASP A 57 -13.59 22.17 -0.16
C ASP A 57 -12.75 22.38 1.11
N THR A 58 -12.92 21.50 2.10
CA THR A 58 -12.17 21.48 3.36
C THR A 58 -11.15 20.34 3.44
N PHE A 59 -10.82 19.69 2.31
CA PHE A 59 -9.91 18.56 2.29
C PHE A 59 -8.48 18.97 2.66
N GLU A 60 -7.90 18.30 3.63
CA GLU A 60 -6.56 18.58 4.11
C GLU A 60 -5.55 17.62 3.49
N GLU A 61 -4.96 18.05 2.37
CA GLU A 61 -3.93 17.30 1.66
C GLU A 61 -2.61 17.25 2.44
N LYS A 62 -1.85 16.18 2.21
CA LYS A 62 -0.44 16.04 2.57
C LYS A 62 0.42 16.86 1.61
N GLU A 63 1.48 17.46 2.13
CA GLU A 63 2.44 18.24 1.33
C GLU A 63 3.69 17.41 1.00
N GLY A 64 4.17 17.52 -0.23
CA GLY A 64 5.45 16.94 -0.66
C GLY A 64 5.42 15.44 -0.97
N ASP A 65 6.60 14.94 -1.38
CA ASP A 65 6.86 13.52 -1.62
C ASP A 65 7.88 13.05 -0.57
N GLU A 66 7.41 12.22 0.35
CA GLU A 66 8.22 11.68 1.45
C GLU A 66 9.01 10.43 1.06
N ARG A 67 8.85 9.93 -0.17
CA ARG A 67 9.58 8.74 -0.66
C ARG A 67 9.58 7.59 0.34
N LEU A 68 10.70 7.32 1.01
CA LEU A 68 10.86 6.27 2.01
C LEU A 68 11.07 6.81 3.43
N ASP A 69 11.01 8.13 3.64
CA ASP A 69 11.41 8.83 4.87
C ASP A 69 10.71 8.24 6.10
N VAL A 70 9.39 8.06 6.04
CA VAL A 70 8.58 7.46 7.11
C VAL A 70 9.06 6.05 7.48
N LEU A 71 9.32 5.20 6.48
CA LEU A 71 9.79 3.84 6.74
C LEU A 71 11.22 3.84 7.27
N LEU A 72 12.08 4.74 6.79
CA LEU A 72 13.46 4.90 7.29
C LEU A 72 13.47 5.35 8.75
N ASP A 73 12.63 6.30 9.12
CA ASP A 73 12.46 6.75 10.49
C ASP A 73 11.97 5.61 11.38
N TRP A 74 10.97 4.84 10.92
CA TRP A 74 10.54 3.65 11.62
C TRP A 74 11.69 2.65 11.81
N ILE A 75 12.45 2.33 10.75
CA ILE A 75 13.62 1.42 10.84
C ILE A 75 14.63 1.91 11.89
N ALA A 76 14.89 3.22 11.95
CA ALA A 76 15.79 3.79 12.94
C ALA A 76 15.28 3.60 14.38
N THR A 77 13.96 3.62 14.61
CA THR A 77 13.39 3.31 15.95
C THR A 77 13.59 1.85 16.37
N GLN A 78 13.73 0.93 15.39
CA GLN A 78 13.83 -0.51 15.66
C GLN A 78 15.27 -1.02 15.82
N ALA A 79 16.27 -0.19 15.51
CA ALA A 79 17.67 -0.57 15.56
C ALA A 79 18.46 0.32 16.53
N PRO A 80 19.42 -0.23 17.30
CA PRO A 80 20.31 0.60 18.09
C PRO A 80 21.18 1.50 17.19
N ARG A 81 21.53 2.67 17.70
CA ARG A 81 22.48 3.59 17.02
C ARG A 81 23.79 2.86 16.72
N GLY A 82 24.31 3.03 15.50
CA GLY A 82 25.53 2.37 15.02
C GLY A 82 25.35 0.89 14.67
N GLY A 83 24.11 0.40 14.58
CA GLY A 83 23.82 -0.96 14.14
C GLY A 83 24.28 -1.23 12.69
N PRO A 84 24.56 -2.49 12.32
CA PRO A 84 25.02 -2.82 10.97
C PRO A 84 23.88 -2.68 9.95
N LEU A 85 24.07 -1.82 8.94
CA LEU A 85 23.18 -1.69 7.79
C LEU A 85 24.00 -1.78 6.49
N LYS A 86 23.58 -2.63 5.54
CA LYS A 86 24.19 -2.69 4.20
C LYS A 86 23.53 -1.65 3.29
N LYS A 87 24.34 -0.91 2.53
CA LYS A 87 23.88 0.24 1.72
C LYS A 87 23.58 -0.18 0.28
N LYS A 88 22.32 -0.29 -0.12
CA LYS A 88 21.91 -0.52 -1.52
C LYS A 88 20.69 0.32 -1.84
N TYR A 89 20.66 0.93 -3.03
CA TYR A 89 19.69 1.96 -3.38
C TYR A 89 18.99 1.64 -4.71
N PHE A 90 17.68 1.77 -4.72
CA PHE A 90 16.91 1.90 -5.95
C PHE A 90 15.69 2.79 -5.70
N ALA A 91 15.26 3.52 -6.71
CA ALA A 91 14.07 4.36 -6.67
C ALA A 91 13.16 4.06 -7.86
N LEU A 92 11.85 4.02 -7.61
CA LEU A 92 10.82 3.94 -8.63
C LEU A 92 10.15 5.31 -8.71
N PHE A 93 10.35 6.01 -9.82
CA PHE A 93 9.68 7.30 -10.04
C PHE A 93 8.39 7.08 -10.83
N ARG A 94 7.28 7.59 -10.30
CA ARG A 94 6.03 7.76 -11.05
C ARG A 94 5.75 9.25 -11.19
N LYS A 95 5.75 9.75 -12.42
CA LYS A 95 5.43 11.15 -12.71
C LYS A 95 4.00 11.19 -13.23
N GLU A 96 3.06 11.71 -12.45
CA GLU A 96 1.69 11.96 -12.92
C GLU A 96 1.24 13.36 -12.54
N SER A 97 0.83 14.13 -13.54
CA SER A 97 0.04 15.34 -13.36
C SER A 97 -1.42 14.93 -13.17
N MET A 98 -2.03 15.29 -12.03
CA MET A 98 -3.43 14.97 -11.77
C MET A 98 -4.37 16.04 -12.34
N THR A 99 -5.44 15.61 -13.02
CA THR A 99 -6.55 16.52 -13.38
C THR A 99 -7.40 16.85 -12.15
N GLN A 100 -8.25 17.88 -12.21
CA GLN A 100 -9.22 18.16 -11.13
C GLN A 100 -10.16 16.96 -10.86
N ARG A 101 -10.52 16.22 -11.91
CA ARG A 101 -11.34 15.02 -11.77
C ARG A 101 -10.58 13.92 -11.02
N ASP A 102 -9.27 13.77 -11.26
CA ASP A 102 -8.44 12.81 -10.54
C ASP A 102 -8.33 13.18 -9.06
N LYS A 103 -8.16 14.47 -8.74
CA LYS A 103 -8.18 14.94 -7.34
C LYS A 103 -9.49 14.61 -6.63
N MET A 104 -10.62 14.86 -7.28
CA MET A 104 -11.94 14.51 -6.75
C MET A 104 -12.08 13.00 -6.54
N MET A 105 -11.63 12.18 -7.51
CA MET A 105 -11.70 10.73 -7.39
C MET A 105 -10.78 10.17 -6.30
N SER A 106 -9.61 10.80 -6.06
CA SER A 106 -8.76 10.49 -4.93
C SER A 106 -9.44 10.85 -3.61
N TYR A 107 -10.03 12.05 -3.52
CA TYR A 107 -10.81 12.46 -2.35
C TYR A 107 -11.95 11.51 -2.01
N TRP A 108 -12.66 10.99 -3.01
CA TRP A 108 -13.73 10.02 -2.81
C TRP A 108 -13.27 8.74 -2.11
N GLY A 109 -11.98 8.36 -2.23
CA GLY A 109 -11.38 7.29 -1.42
C GLY A 109 -11.37 7.65 0.05
N PHE A 110 -10.71 8.75 0.41
CA PHE A 110 -10.60 9.22 1.78
C PHE A 110 -11.97 9.52 2.42
N LYS A 111 -12.91 10.08 1.67
CA LYS A 111 -14.26 10.31 2.18
C LYS A 111 -15.00 8.99 2.44
N PHE A 112 -14.79 7.99 1.59
CA PHE A 112 -15.35 6.65 1.82
C PHE A 112 -14.76 5.99 3.07
N GLU A 113 -13.45 6.12 3.31
CA GLU A 113 -12.82 5.68 4.55
C GLU A 113 -13.47 6.35 5.76
N GLN A 114 -13.71 7.67 5.73
CA GLN A 114 -14.39 8.37 6.81
C GLN A 114 -15.83 7.86 7.05
N TYR A 115 -16.53 7.37 6.03
CA TYR A 115 -17.84 6.72 6.20
C TYR A 115 -17.76 5.29 6.77
N MET A 116 -16.66 4.60 6.52
CA MET A 116 -16.50 3.17 6.79
C MET A 116 -15.63 2.89 8.02
N THR A 117 -15.17 3.92 8.72
CA THR A 117 -14.27 3.76 9.86
C THR A 117 -14.71 4.49 11.12
N VAL A 118 -14.28 3.97 12.26
CA VAL A 118 -14.48 4.54 13.59
C VAL A 118 -13.18 4.48 14.39
N THR A 119 -12.94 5.46 15.25
CA THR A 119 -11.76 5.50 16.14
C THR A 119 -11.90 4.53 17.32
N GLU A 120 -13.14 4.26 17.74
CA GLU A 120 -13.46 3.31 18.81
C GLU A 120 -14.37 2.21 18.27
N LYS A 121 -14.12 0.94 18.64
CA LYS A 121 -14.84 -0.24 18.11
C LYS A 121 -16.37 -0.17 18.20
N ALA A 122 -16.92 0.55 19.18
CA ALA A 122 -18.36 0.72 19.39
C ALA A 122 -18.89 2.09 18.94
N GLY A 123 -18.06 2.89 18.27
CA GLY A 123 -18.39 4.23 17.82
C GLY A 123 -19.26 4.26 16.57
N VAL A 124 -19.52 5.49 16.11
CA VAL A 124 -20.13 5.77 14.82
C VAL A 124 -19.22 6.70 14.01
N PRO A 125 -19.21 6.61 12.66
CA PRO A 125 -18.31 7.42 11.86
C PRO A 125 -18.57 8.91 12.01
N ASN A 126 -17.53 9.71 12.26
CA ASN A 126 -17.62 11.16 12.36
C ASN A 126 -17.47 11.82 10.97
N VAL A 127 -18.57 11.89 10.23
CA VAL A 127 -18.59 12.34 8.83
C VAL A 127 -18.64 13.86 8.64
N GLY A 128 -18.75 14.61 9.75
CA GLY A 128 -18.83 16.07 9.78
C GLY A 128 -17.48 16.76 9.93
N GLU A 129 -16.44 16.04 10.33
CA GLU A 129 -15.08 16.57 10.41
C GLU A 129 -14.45 16.70 9.02
N PRO A 130 -13.49 17.65 8.86
CA PRO A 130 -12.66 17.71 7.67
C PRO A 130 -12.01 16.35 7.38
N VAL A 131 -12.02 15.96 6.12
CA VAL A 131 -11.27 14.78 5.68
C VAL A 131 -9.81 15.17 5.56
N THR A 132 -8.91 14.29 6.00
CA THR A 132 -7.47 14.49 5.93
C THR A 132 -6.77 13.19 5.55
N CYS A 133 -5.66 13.30 4.82
CA CYS A 133 -4.74 12.20 4.50
C CYS A 133 -3.36 12.40 5.15
N ARG A 134 -3.30 13.17 6.25
CA ARG A 134 -2.04 13.49 6.95
C ARG A 134 -1.68 12.44 7.98
N GLU A 135 -2.66 11.86 8.65
CA GLU A 135 -2.48 10.74 9.56
C GLU A 135 -2.54 9.42 8.78
N GLU A 136 -1.60 8.52 9.05
CA GLU A 136 -1.49 7.23 8.38
C GLU A 136 -1.34 6.12 9.42
N PHE A 137 -1.95 4.97 9.19
CA PHE A 137 -1.68 3.74 9.93
C PHE A 137 -1.08 2.71 8.97
N ALA A 138 0.08 2.16 9.30
CA ALA A 138 0.81 1.29 8.40
C ALA A 138 1.30 0.01 9.07
N MET A 139 1.38 -1.03 8.26
CA MET A 139 1.96 -2.32 8.61
C MET A 139 3.32 -2.48 7.96
N VAL A 140 4.28 -3.01 8.71
CA VAL A 140 5.57 -3.46 8.18
C VAL A 140 5.52 -4.97 8.01
N VAL A 141 5.80 -5.40 6.79
CA VAL A 141 5.85 -6.80 6.39
C VAL A 141 7.30 -7.22 6.21
N LYS A 142 7.66 -8.33 6.86
CA LYS A 142 8.91 -9.04 6.60
C LYS A 142 8.57 -10.31 5.84
N SER A 143 9.12 -10.44 4.64
CA SER A 143 8.86 -11.61 3.81
C SER A 143 10.09 -12.20 3.17
N THR A 144 9.96 -13.46 2.74
CA THR A 144 10.98 -14.13 1.93
C THR A 144 10.37 -14.49 0.58
N LEU A 145 10.97 -13.99 -0.49
CA LEU A 145 10.59 -14.29 -1.87
C LEU A 145 11.65 -15.24 -2.45
N ALA A 146 11.22 -16.36 -3.04
CA ALA A 146 12.15 -17.21 -3.78
C ALA A 146 12.75 -16.40 -4.94
N ALA A 147 14.08 -16.44 -5.04
CA ALA A 147 14.79 -15.78 -6.12
C ALA A 147 14.88 -16.70 -7.34
N THR A 148 14.93 -16.10 -8.53
CA THR A 148 15.10 -16.87 -9.76
C THR A 148 16.53 -17.38 -9.97
N SER A 149 17.49 -16.80 -9.23
CA SER A 149 18.86 -17.28 -9.09
C SER A 149 19.38 -17.03 -7.67
N GLY A 150 20.33 -17.84 -7.22
CA GLY A 150 21.05 -17.63 -5.97
C GLY A 150 20.18 -17.83 -4.72
N ARG A 151 20.41 -16.99 -3.70
CA ARG A 151 19.72 -17.09 -2.41
C ARG A 151 18.34 -16.41 -2.44
N PRO A 152 17.38 -16.85 -1.60
CA PRO A 152 16.10 -16.17 -1.41
C PRO A 152 16.27 -14.69 -1.06
N LEU A 153 15.35 -13.86 -1.54
CA LEU A 153 15.30 -12.43 -1.25
C LEU A 153 14.53 -12.22 0.06
N ARG A 154 15.16 -11.56 1.03
CA ARG A 154 14.49 -11.12 2.25
C ARG A 154 14.04 -9.68 2.06
N LEU A 155 12.74 -9.46 2.11
CA LEU A 155 12.12 -8.17 1.87
C LEU A 155 11.60 -7.59 3.17
N VAL A 156 11.75 -6.28 3.30
CA VAL A 156 11.06 -5.47 4.30
C VAL A 156 10.40 -4.34 3.55
N TYR A 157 9.09 -4.21 3.70
CA TYR A 157 8.30 -3.14 3.11
C TYR A 157 7.18 -2.77 4.06
N SER A 158 6.62 -1.58 3.90
CA SER A 158 5.42 -1.17 4.59
C SER A 158 4.34 -0.76 3.60
N GLY A 159 3.11 -0.78 4.08
CA GLY A 159 1.97 -0.22 3.38
C GLY A 159 0.93 0.27 4.38
N GLU A 160 0.22 1.32 3.97
CA GLU A 160 -0.91 1.86 4.70
C GLU A 160 -2.05 0.83 4.79
N VAL A 161 -2.77 0.87 5.90
CA VAL A 161 -3.92 0.02 6.19
C VAL A 161 -5.08 0.89 6.58
N ASP A 162 -6.16 0.78 5.80
CA ASP A 162 -7.31 1.67 5.93
C ASP A 162 -8.08 1.42 7.23
N ALA A 163 -8.24 0.16 7.64
CA ALA A 163 -8.92 -0.20 8.89
C ALA A 163 -8.60 -1.62 9.38
N ILE A 164 -9.02 -1.90 10.62
CA ILE A 164 -9.00 -3.23 11.25
C ILE A 164 -10.44 -3.70 11.50
N ASN A 165 -10.78 -4.93 11.12
CA ASN A 165 -12.09 -5.52 11.38
C ASN A 165 -12.26 -5.96 12.85
N LYS A 166 -13.45 -6.48 13.22
CA LYS A 166 -13.70 -6.92 14.61
C LYS A 166 -12.78 -8.07 15.07
N ASP A 167 -12.32 -8.90 14.12
CA ASP A 167 -11.48 -10.07 14.36
C ASP A 167 -10.00 -9.68 14.53
N GLY A 168 -9.66 -8.41 14.26
CA GLY A 168 -8.31 -7.89 14.38
C GLY A 168 -7.49 -7.99 13.09
N ASP A 169 -8.12 -8.36 11.97
CA ASP A 169 -7.46 -8.42 10.68
C ASP A 169 -7.51 -7.07 9.95
N PRO A 170 -6.47 -6.72 9.19
CA PRO A 170 -6.48 -5.54 8.34
C PRO A 170 -7.46 -5.72 7.17
N VAL A 171 -8.11 -4.63 6.78
CA VAL A 171 -9.00 -4.57 5.62
C VAL A 171 -8.64 -3.38 4.73
N GLU A 172 -8.89 -3.53 3.43
CA GLU A 172 -8.71 -2.47 2.44
C GLU A 172 -10.08 -1.87 2.09
N LEU A 173 -10.15 -0.56 1.90
CA LEU A 173 -11.36 0.17 1.53
C LEU A 173 -11.18 0.76 0.12
N LYS A 174 -12.08 0.41 -0.79
CA LYS A 174 -12.05 0.92 -2.17
C LYS A 174 -13.41 1.43 -2.60
N THR A 175 -13.42 2.40 -3.50
CA THR A 175 -14.64 2.76 -4.24
C THR A 175 -14.58 2.26 -5.68
N GLN A 176 -15.73 1.83 -6.19
CA GLN A 176 -15.86 1.37 -7.57
C GLN A 176 -17.18 1.87 -8.17
N ARG A 177 -17.12 2.26 -9.44
CA ARG A 177 -18.31 2.67 -10.20
C ARG A 177 -19.20 1.45 -10.45
N HIS A 178 -20.45 1.53 -9.98
CA HIS A 178 -21.55 0.56 -10.12
C HIS A 178 -21.27 -0.87 -9.63
N ALA A 179 -20.37 -1.61 -10.27
CA ALA A 179 -20.09 -3.02 -9.98
C ALA A 179 -18.65 -3.42 -10.35
N LEU A 180 -18.24 -4.62 -9.91
CA LEU A 180 -16.99 -5.26 -10.31
C LEU A 180 -17.17 -5.93 -11.68
N GLU A 181 -17.21 -5.14 -12.74
CA GLU A 181 -17.49 -5.61 -14.11
C GLU A 181 -16.63 -4.90 -15.16
N GLY A 182 -16.64 -5.46 -16.38
CA GLY A 182 -16.01 -4.85 -17.55
C GLY A 182 -14.53 -4.49 -17.32
N THR A 183 -14.23 -3.20 -17.41
CA THR A 183 -12.86 -2.68 -17.32
C THR A 183 -12.24 -2.84 -15.93
N PHE A 184 -13.02 -3.07 -14.86
CA PHE A 184 -12.49 -3.36 -13.53
C PHE A 184 -11.53 -4.56 -13.57
N TRP A 185 -11.96 -5.66 -14.19
CA TRP A 185 -11.19 -6.90 -14.26
C TRP A 185 -9.91 -6.78 -15.09
N LYS A 186 -9.84 -5.81 -16.00
CA LYS A 186 -8.69 -5.58 -16.88
C LYS A 186 -7.71 -4.53 -16.32
N GLN A 187 -8.20 -3.54 -15.59
CA GLN A 187 -7.41 -2.35 -15.25
C GLN A 187 -7.16 -2.17 -13.73
N LYS A 188 -8.05 -2.69 -12.88
CA LYS A 188 -8.03 -2.43 -11.43
C LYS A 188 -7.80 -3.67 -10.59
N SER A 189 -8.38 -4.81 -10.97
CA SER A 189 -8.34 -6.06 -10.20
C SER A 189 -6.90 -6.49 -9.85
N MET A 190 -5.97 -6.43 -10.80
CA MET A 190 -4.55 -6.74 -10.56
C MET A 190 -3.92 -5.79 -9.55
N LYS A 191 -4.25 -4.50 -9.61
CA LYS A 191 -3.70 -3.48 -8.69
C LYS A 191 -4.21 -3.70 -7.28
N TRP A 192 -5.51 -3.95 -7.14
CA TRP A 192 -6.15 -4.27 -5.86
C TRP A 192 -5.55 -5.55 -5.28
N TRP A 193 -5.41 -6.59 -6.11
CA TRP A 193 -4.78 -7.83 -5.69
C TRP A 193 -3.36 -7.61 -5.21
N LEU A 194 -2.51 -6.93 -6.00
CA LEU A 194 -1.10 -6.76 -5.63
C LEU A 194 -0.94 -5.96 -4.33
N GLN A 195 -1.73 -4.90 -4.15
CA GLN A 195 -1.71 -4.09 -2.93
C GLN A 195 -2.13 -4.92 -1.70
N SER A 196 -3.28 -5.58 -1.77
CA SER A 196 -3.82 -6.34 -0.64
C SER A 196 -3.04 -7.62 -0.37
N PHE A 197 -2.62 -8.34 -1.40
CA PHE A 197 -1.87 -9.59 -1.29
C PHE A 197 -0.52 -9.40 -0.60
N LEU A 198 0.24 -8.36 -0.96
CA LEU A 198 1.53 -8.08 -0.34
C LEU A 198 1.38 -7.72 1.15
N LEU A 199 0.29 -7.07 1.55
CA LEU A 199 0.02 -6.76 2.95
C LEU A 199 -0.66 -7.90 3.73
N GLY A 200 -0.99 -9.01 3.08
CA GLY A 200 -1.76 -10.11 3.68
C GLY A 200 -3.22 -9.76 3.97
N ILE A 201 -3.76 -8.72 3.34
CA ILE A 201 -5.17 -8.31 3.48
C ILE A 201 -6.05 -9.27 2.71
N ARG A 202 -7.01 -9.90 3.41
CA ARG A 202 -7.93 -10.88 2.82
C ARG A 202 -9.18 -10.25 2.22
N ASP A 203 -9.70 -9.21 2.88
CA ASP A 203 -10.98 -8.60 2.55
C ASP A 203 -10.81 -7.16 2.08
N ILE A 204 -11.36 -6.88 0.90
CA ILE A 204 -11.47 -5.53 0.33
C ILE A 204 -12.93 -5.12 0.39
N ILE A 205 -13.24 -4.09 1.16
CA ILE A 205 -14.57 -3.51 1.28
C ILE A 205 -14.79 -2.50 0.17
N VAL A 206 -15.85 -2.69 -0.61
CA VAL A 206 -16.09 -1.93 -1.84
C VAL A 206 -17.34 -1.08 -1.71
N GLY A 207 -17.16 0.25 -1.77
CA GLY A 207 -18.25 1.21 -1.95
C GLY A 207 -18.63 1.33 -3.42
N TYR A 208 -19.80 0.81 -3.79
CA TYR A 208 -20.37 0.90 -5.14
C TYR A 208 -21.09 2.24 -5.32
N ARG A 209 -20.42 3.16 -6.03
CA ARG A 209 -20.90 4.52 -6.30
C ARG A 209 -21.43 4.71 -7.71
N ASP A 210 -22.29 5.69 -7.89
CA ASP A 210 -22.63 6.24 -9.21
C ASP A 210 -21.62 7.34 -9.64
N ASP A 211 -21.96 8.00 -10.74
CA ASP A 211 -21.14 9.08 -11.34
C ASP A 211 -21.25 10.40 -10.58
N ASP A 212 -22.28 10.55 -9.75
CA ASP A 212 -22.50 11.72 -8.89
C ASP A 212 -21.77 11.57 -7.54
N GLY A 213 -21.00 10.50 -7.35
CA GLY A 213 -20.26 10.25 -6.11
C GLY A 213 -21.13 9.70 -4.98
N ILE A 214 -22.31 9.13 -5.28
CA ILE A 214 -23.19 8.56 -4.26
C ILE A 214 -22.98 7.04 -4.16
N VAL A 215 -22.49 6.58 -3.01
CA VAL A 215 -22.41 5.14 -2.70
C VAL A 215 -23.80 4.64 -2.29
N LYS A 216 -24.32 3.66 -3.04
CA LYS A 216 -25.66 3.07 -2.81
C LYS A 216 -25.58 1.70 -2.15
N LYS A 217 -24.42 1.05 -2.25
CA LYS A 217 -24.17 -0.28 -1.71
C LYS A 217 -22.71 -0.41 -1.29
N VAL A 218 -22.47 -1.10 -0.19
CA VAL A 218 -21.17 -1.63 0.20
C VAL A 218 -21.18 -3.14 0.02
N GLY A 219 -20.05 -3.72 -0.37
CA GLY A 219 -19.88 -5.17 -0.43
C GLY A 219 -18.42 -5.56 -0.28
N PHE A 220 -18.11 -6.79 -0.65
CA PHE A 220 -16.79 -7.37 -0.48
C PHE A 220 -16.20 -7.83 -1.82
N ALA A 221 -14.88 -7.77 -1.92
CA ALA A 221 -14.07 -8.55 -2.82
C ALA A 221 -13.00 -9.27 -1.99
N HIS A 222 -12.88 -10.58 -2.17
CA HIS A 222 -11.82 -11.34 -1.50
C HIS A 222 -10.56 -11.33 -2.37
N THR A 223 -9.42 -11.08 -1.76
CA THR A 223 -8.13 -10.95 -2.46
C THR A 223 -7.82 -12.21 -3.28
N ASP A 224 -8.11 -13.40 -2.77
CA ASP A 224 -7.83 -14.68 -3.44
C ASP A 224 -8.74 -14.97 -4.65
N GLU A 225 -9.90 -14.29 -4.76
CA GLU A 225 -10.80 -14.41 -5.89
C GLU A 225 -10.39 -13.54 -7.09
N LEU A 226 -9.67 -12.45 -6.84
CA LEU A 226 -9.26 -11.52 -7.89
C LEU A 226 -8.46 -12.17 -9.04
N PRO A 227 -7.41 -12.99 -8.79
CA PRO A 227 -6.70 -13.67 -9.86
C PRO A 227 -7.50 -14.78 -10.52
N LYS A 228 -8.51 -15.35 -9.84
CA LYS A 228 -9.36 -16.42 -10.40
C LYS A 228 -10.34 -15.89 -11.45
N ARG A 229 -10.72 -14.61 -11.33
CA ARG A 229 -11.71 -13.94 -12.19
C ARG A 229 -11.09 -12.97 -13.19
N GLY A 230 -9.88 -12.47 -12.91
CA GLY A 230 -9.15 -11.58 -13.80
C GLY A 230 -8.58 -12.30 -15.03
N GLU A 231 -8.38 -11.56 -16.12
CA GLU A 231 -7.66 -12.02 -17.32
C GLU A 231 -6.13 -11.88 -17.14
N TRP A 232 -5.60 -12.25 -15.98
CA TRP A 232 -4.18 -12.15 -15.62
C TRP A 232 -3.79 -13.23 -14.60
N SER A 233 -2.49 -13.46 -14.41
CA SER A 233 -1.98 -14.52 -13.51
C SER A 233 -1.17 -13.94 -12.36
N GLY A 234 -1.60 -14.21 -11.12
CA GLY A 234 -0.84 -13.83 -9.93
C GLY A 234 0.58 -14.41 -9.91
N ASN A 235 0.75 -15.64 -10.42
CA ASN A 235 2.07 -16.26 -10.55
C ASN A 235 2.98 -15.49 -11.52
N VAL A 236 2.43 -14.99 -12.62
CA VAL A 236 3.20 -14.16 -13.57
C VAL A 236 3.63 -12.85 -12.91
N CYS A 237 2.74 -12.20 -12.14
CA CYS A 237 3.07 -10.99 -11.38
C CYS A 237 4.20 -11.24 -10.36
N MET A 238 4.10 -12.32 -9.57
CA MET A 238 5.12 -12.65 -8.56
C MET A 238 6.45 -13.08 -9.19
N ASN A 239 6.42 -13.81 -10.30
CA ASN A 239 7.63 -14.18 -11.04
C ASN A 239 8.32 -12.95 -11.62
N LEU A 240 7.55 -11.99 -12.15
CA LEU A 240 8.10 -10.72 -12.63
C LEU A 240 8.76 -9.94 -11.49
N LEU A 241 8.08 -9.81 -10.34
CA LEU A 241 8.63 -9.17 -9.15
C LEU A 241 9.93 -9.86 -8.70
N SER A 242 9.94 -11.18 -8.61
CA SER A 242 11.12 -11.96 -8.23
C SER A 242 12.27 -11.75 -9.22
N ASN A 243 12.00 -11.78 -10.52
CA ASN A 243 13.01 -11.54 -11.56
C ASN A 243 13.63 -10.15 -11.43
N VAL A 244 12.81 -9.10 -11.32
CA VAL A 244 13.31 -7.72 -11.21
C VAL A 244 14.15 -7.56 -9.95
N LEU A 245 13.67 -8.01 -8.79
CA LEU A 245 14.39 -7.88 -7.52
C LEU A 245 15.68 -8.73 -7.49
N THR A 246 15.68 -9.89 -8.13
CA THR A 246 16.87 -10.75 -8.30
C THR A 246 17.91 -10.02 -9.15
N SER A 247 17.52 -9.46 -10.30
CA SER A 247 18.41 -8.68 -11.17
C SER A 247 18.98 -7.46 -10.44
N LEU A 248 18.17 -6.77 -9.62
CA LEU A 248 18.64 -5.65 -8.80
C LEU A 248 19.69 -6.07 -7.77
N ARG A 249 19.45 -7.17 -7.07
CA ARG A 249 20.40 -7.71 -6.09
C ARG A 249 21.73 -8.08 -6.74
N ASP A 250 21.69 -8.68 -7.93
CA ASP A 250 22.86 -9.16 -8.66
C ASP A 250 23.62 -8.00 -9.34
N LEU A 251 22.93 -6.93 -9.71
CA LEU A 251 23.57 -5.72 -10.26
C LEU A 251 24.25 -4.87 -9.17
N LEU A 252 23.62 -4.78 -8.00
CA LEU A 252 24.11 -3.97 -6.88
C LEU A 252 25.04 -4.80 -5.99
N GLU A 253 26.19 -5.27 -6.48
CA GLU A 253 27.11 -6.12 -5.71
C GLU A 253 27.83 -5.34 -4.60
N VAL A 254 28.18 -4.07 -4.87
CA VAL A 254 29.00 -3.23 -4.02
C VAL A 254 28.15 -2.20 -3.27
N ASP A 255 28.45 -1.99 -1.99
CA ASP A 255 27.77 -0.99 -1.17
C ASP A 255 27.99 0.42 -1.75
N GLY A 256 26.91 1.19 -1.87
CA GLY A 256 26.93 2.53 -2.48
C GLY A 256 26.56 2.57 -3.96
N GLU A 257 26.34 1.42 -4.59
CA GLU A 257 25.77 1.35 -5.94
C GLU A 257 24.28 1.72 -5.94
N ALA A 258 23.86 2.31 -7.06
CA ALA A 258 22.54 2.85 -7.28
C ALA A 258 22.06 2.48 -8.68
N CYS A 259 20.79 2.13 -8.80
CA CYS A 259 20.18 1.85 -10.10
C CYS A 259 18.75 2.37 -10.17
N LEU A 260 18.31 2.59 -11.40
CA LEU A 260 16.99 3.08 -11.75
C LEU A 260 16.24 2.01 -12.54
N VAL A 261 15.06 1.65 -12.06
CA VAL A 261 14.15 0.73 -12.75
C VAL A 261 13.08 1.52 -13.48
N ARG A 262 12.93 1.29 -14.78
CA ARG A 262 11.91 1.94 -15.62
C ARG A 262 11.14 0.93 -16.44
N TYR A 263 9.82 1.08 -16.47
CA TYR A 263 8.97 0.39 -17.43
C TYR A 263 8.78 1.28 -18.67
N GLU A 264 9.26 0.80 -19.81
CA GLU A 264 9.23 1.49 -21.09
C GLU A 264 7.98 1.08 -21.87
N GLN A 265 6.89 1.84 -21.72
CA GLN A 265 5.57 1.53 -22.31
C GLN A 265 5.62 1.23 -23.81
N ASN A 266 6.47 1.93 -24.57
CA ASN A 266 6.59 1.76 -26.01
C ASN A 266 7.21 0.42 -26.41
N ARG A 267 8.00 -0.19 -25.53
CA ARG A 267 8.70 -1.46 -25.75
C ARG A 267 8.13 -2.62 -24.94
N ASP A 268 7.20 -2.33 -24.03
CA ASP A 268 6.67 -3.29 -23.04
C ASP A 268 7.80 -4.00 -22.28
N GLU A 269 8.82 -3.23 -21.88
CA GLU A 269 10.07 -3.74 -21.32
C GLU A 269 10.40 -3.05 -20.00
N ILE A 270 10.96 -3.81 -19.05
CA ILE A 270 11.57 -3.26 -17.84
C ILE A 270 13.07 -3.10 -18.07
N THR A 271 13.56 -1.88 -17.92
CA THR A 271 14.98 -1.54 -18.02
C THR A 271 15.54 -1.22 -16.64
N ILE A 272 16.78 -1.63 -16.40
CA ILE A 272 17.53 -1.36 -15.16
C ILE A 272 18.84 -0.70 -15.58
N HIS A 273 19.07 0.52 -15.10
CA HIS A 273 20.27 1.30 -15.43
C HIS A 273 20.98 1.71 -14.16
N SER A 274 22.29 1.48 -14.08
CA SER A 274 23.12 2.05 -13.01
C SER A 274 23.15 3.57 -13.13
N VAL A 275 23.04 4.25 -11.99
CA VAL A 275 23.04 5.72 -11.91
C VAL A 275 23.92 6.19 -10.76
N PRO A 276 24.48 7.41 -10.82
CA PRO A 276 25.16 8.00 -9.68
C PRO A 276 24.24 8.11 -8.47
N LEU A 277 24.74 7.76 -7.28
CA LEU A 277 23.96 7.82 -6.04
C LEU A 277 23.31 9.19 -5.77
N PRO A 278 23.98 10.35 -5.98
CA PRO A 278 23.37 11.66 -5.72
C PRO A 278 22.06 11.93 -6.49
N ASP A 279 21.86 11.25 -7.61
CA ASP A 279 20.66 11.45 -8.45
C ASP A 279 19.42 10.73 -7.90
N ILE A 280 19.63 9.71 -7.05
CA ILE A 280 18.54 8.89 -6.50
C ILE A 280 18.64 8.69 -4.99
N ASP A 281 19.43 9.50 -4.30
CA ASP A 281 19.59 9.40 -2.86
C ASP A 281 18.27 9.75 -2.15
N PHE A 282 17.84 8.83 -1.31
CA PHE A 282 16.61 8.92 -0.52
C PHE A 282 16.87 8.69 0.98
N PHE A 283 18.12 8.51 1.42
CA PHE A 283 18.38 8.41 2.86
C PHE A 283 18.40 9.80 3.50
N THR A 284 17.54 9.99 4.50
CA THR A 284 17.49 11.21 5.30
C THR A 284 18.80 11.40 6.09
N TYR A 285 19.12 12.66 6.43
CA TYR A 285 20.28 12.97 7.26
C TYR A 285 20.24 12.24 8.60
N ALA A 286 19.08 12.22 9.27
CA ALA A 286 18.90 11.53 10.55
C ALA A 286 19.18 10.03 10.43
N PHE A 287 18.70 9.38 9.36
CA PHE A 287 18.96 7.97 9.09
C PHE A 287 20.46 7.68 8.89
N ARG A 288 21.15 8.55 8.14
CA ARG A 288 22.60 8.43 7.92
C ARG A 288 23.39 8.51 9.21
N VAL A 289 23.06 9.49 10.06
CA VAL A 289 23.68 9.65 11.38
C VAL A 289 23.39 8.44 12.28
N HIS A 290 22.16 7.92 12.28
CA HIS A 290 21.78 6.79 13.12
C HIS A 290 22.57 5.51 12.81
N PHE A 291 22.90 5.27 11.54
CA PHE A 291 23.60 4.07 11.08
C PHE A 291 25.07 4.30 10.68
N ASN A 292 25.66 5.47 10.98
CA ASN A 292 27.03 5.84 10.61
C ASN A 292 27.29 5.64 9.10
N LEU A 293 26.41 6.18 8.26
CA LEU A 293 26.48 6.01 6.80
C LEU A 293 27.27 7.12 6.08
N GLU A 294 27.87 8.04 6.82
CA GLU A 294 28.82 9.05 6.32
C GLU A 294 30.14 8.43 5.85
#